data_AF-A0A5B0M1H3-F1
#
_entry.id   AF-A0A5B0M1H3-F1
#
_cell.length_a   1.000
_cell.length_b   1.000
_cell.length_c   1.000
_cell.angle_alpha   90.00
_cell.angle_beta   90.00
_cell.angle_gamma   90.00
#
_symmetry.space_group_name_H-M   'P 1'
#
loop_
_entity.id
_entity.type
_entity.pdbx_description
1 polymer ?
#
loop_
_entity_poly.entity_id
_entity_poly.type
_entity_poly.pdbx_seq_one_letter_code
_entity_poly.pdbx_strand_id
1 'polypeptide(L)'
;MSTDRLPDPLLHWLDSAAPALAGRPHQRNTNQPKLTHRSPSNRHSTMIPSNVHHSGMPTGKKYMGWWGNMGGPKQKGIVEYSLSPYRQSPMKNAFRGYLFQGYRRLAAQVPYWIVPFGVAYGVIKWADADNHYRNTKAGHRDGKFP
;
A
#
# COMPACT_ATOMS: atom_id res chain seq x y z
N MET A 1 -39.36 1.51 -36.65
CA MET A 1 -38.24 2.23 -36.02
C MET A 1 -38.09 1.64 -34.63
N SER A 2 -37.22 0.62 -34.51
CA SER A 2 -37.11 -0.25 -33.32
C SER A 2 -36.47 0.50 -32.16
N THR A 3 -37.11 0.43 -31.00
CA THR A 3 -36.64 0.97 -29.73
C THR A 3 -35.89 -0.13 -28.97
N ASP A 4 -34.58 -0.22 -29.16
CA ASP A 4 -33.75 -1.14 -28.40
C ASP A 4 -33.28 -0.45 -27.10
N ARG A 5 -34.00 -0.73 -26.00
CA ARG A 5 -33.57 -0.38 -24.64
C ARG A 5 -32.55 -1.41 -24.16
N LEU A 6 -31.40 -0.93 -23.72
CA LEU A 6 -30.35 -1.70 -23.04
C LEU A 6 -30.87 -2.22 -21.67
N PRO A 7 -30.46 -3.41 -21.20
CA PRO A 7 -30.91 -3.97 -19.91
C PRO A 7 -30.18 -3.34 -18.70
N ASP A 8 -30.95 -3.02 -17.66
CA ASP A 8 -30.50 -2.46 -16.38
C ASP A 8 -29.74 -3.50 -15.51
N PRO A 9 -28.58 -3.18 -14.90
CA PRO A 9 -27.77 -4.15 -14.14
C PRO A 9 -28.12 -4.30 -12.64
N LEU A 10 -29.31 -3.94 -12.18
CA LEU A 10 -29.63 -3.85 -10.74
C LEU A 10 -30.82 -4.73 -10.27
N LEU A 11 -30.95 -5.99 -10.73
CA LEU A 11 -32.07 -6.86 -10.30
C LEU A 11 -31.86 -8.38 -10.45
N HIS A 12 -30.65 -8.93 -10.23
CA HIS A 12 -30.40 -10.39 -10.33
C HIS A 12 -29.72 -11.04 -9.10
N TRP A 13 -29.67 -10.37 -7.95
CA TRP A 13 -28.88 -10.84 -6.79
C TRP A 13 -29.70 -11.43 -5.62
N LEU A 14 -31.00 -11.71 -5.78
CA LEU A 14 -31.86 -12.17 -4.68
C LEU A 14 -32.70 -13.43 -4.99
N ASP A 15 -32.14 -14.44 -5.66
CA ASP A 15 -32.85 -15.73 -5.80
C ASP A 15 -31.93 -16.97 -5.83
N SER A 16 -31.11 -17.16 -4.81
CA SER A 16 -30.44 -18.46 -4.62
C SER A 16 -30.08 -18.71 -3.16
N ALA A 17 -31.07 -19.16 -2.39
CA ALA A 17 -30.86 -19.76 -1.08
C ALA A 17 -31.79 -20.97 -0.85
N ALA A 18 -31.28 -22.16 -1.20
CA ALA A 18 -31.52 -23.50 -0.58
C ALA A 18 -32.95 -24.13 -0.62
N PRO A 19 -33.19 -25.40 -0.20
CA PRO A 19 -32.39 -26.65 -0.16
C PRO A 19 -33.14 -27.92 -0.71
N ALA A 20 -32.42 -29.06 -0.69
CA ALA A 20 -32.91 -30.45 -0.53
C ALA A 20 -33.50 -31.24 -1.73
N LEU A 21 -32.89 -32.41 -1.99
CA LEU A 21 -33.49 -33.72 -2.37
C LEU A 21 -32.33 -34.67 -2.72
N ALA A 22 -31.88 -35.51 -1.78
CA ALA A 22 -32.30 -36.91 -1.66
C ALA A 22 -31.90 -37.81 -2.86
N GLY A 23 -30.88 -38.64 -2.63
CA GLY A 23 -30.83 -40.03 -3.13
C GLY A 23 -30.11 -40.29 -4.44
N ARG A 24 -28.94 -40.96 -4.35
CA ARG A 24 -28.56 -42.14 -5.16
C ARG A 24 -27.20 -42.71 -4.71
N PRO A 25 -27.16 -43.90 -4.08
CA PRO A 25 -25.91 -44.66 -3.87
C PRO A 25 -25.74 -45.73 -4.94
N HIS A 26 -24.59 -45.76 -5.63
CA HIS A 26 -24.05 -46.86 -6.46
C HIS A 26 -22.74 -46.36 -7.07
N GLN A 27 -21.59 -47.04 -7.16
CA GLN A 27 -21.11 -48.40 -6.86
C GLN A 27 -19.59 -48.25 -6.62
N ARG A 28 -19.03 -48.88 -5.58
CA ARG A 28 -17.57 -49.07 -5.47
C ARG A 28 -17.19 -50.24 -6.38
N ASN A 29 -16.51 -49.97 -7.49
CA ASN A 29 -15.92 -51.02 -8.32
C ASN A 29 -14.60 -51.49 -7.67
N THR A 30 -14.58 -52.71 -7.15
CA THR A 30 -13.45 -53.35 -6.46
C THR A 30 -12.56 -54.21 -7.35
N ASN A 31 -12.67 -54.12 -8.69
CA ASN A 31 -11.90 -54.98 -9.59
C ASN A 31 -10.91 -54.14 -10.42
N GLN A 32 -9.76 -53.80 -9.84
CA GLN A 32 -8.57 -53.47 -10.61
C GLN A 32 -7.53 -54.60 -10.46
N PRO A 33 -7.08 -55.24 -11.56
CA PRO A 33 -5.98 -56.19 -11.48
C PRO A 33 -4.68 -55.46 -11.10
N LYS A 34 -3.99 -56.02 -10.11
CA LYS A 34 -2.69 -55.57 -9.59
C LYS A 34 -1.62 -55.70 -10.68
N LEU A 35 -1.42 -54.66 -11.47
CA LEU A 35 -0.28 -54.55 -12.40
C LEU A 35 0.98 -54.20 -11.62
N THR A 36 1.72 -55.23 -11.21
CA THR A 36 3.12 -55.09 -10.84
C THR A 36 3.95 -54.96 -12.12
N HIS A 37 4.18 -53.72 -12.57
CA HIS A 37 5.27 -53.43 -13.50
C HIS A 37 6.12 -52.31 -12.90
N ARG A 38 7.27 -52.71 -12.32
CA ARG A 38 8.35 -51.79 -11.95
C ARG A 38 8.92 -51.23 -13.24
N SER A 39 8.59 -49.98 -13.57
CA SER A 39 9.28 -49.20 -14.60
C SER A 39 10.31 -48.30 -13.92
N PRO A 40 11.56 -48.24 -14.42
CA PRO A 40 12.64 -47.51 -13.77
C PRO A 40 12.33 -46.01 -13.73
N SER A 41 12.74 -45.42 -12.62
CA SER A 41 12.49 -44.05 -12.20
C SER A 41 12.98 -42.99 -13.20
N ASN A 42 12.10 -42.52 -14.09
CA ASN A 42 12.22 -41.17 -14.65
C ASN A 42 11.57 -40.18 -13.69
N ARG A 43 12.22 -39.97 -12.53
CA ARG A 43 12.03 -38.75 -11.77
C ARG A 43 12.72 -37.66 -12.59
N HIS A 44 11.95 -36.95 -13.43
CA HIS A 44 12.32 -35.60 -13.81
C HIS A 44 12.64 -34.88 -12.50
N SER A 45 13.92 -34.67 -12.26
CA SER A 45 14.39 -33.92 -11.10
C SER A 45 13.79 -32.54 -11.25
N THR A 46 12.69 -32.28 -10.54
CA THR A 46 12.26 -30.94 -10.22
C THR A 46 13.49 -30.23 -9.69
N MET A 47 14.01 -29.24 -10.43
CA MET A 47 15.08 -28.38 -9.94
C MET A 47 14.63 -27.82 -8.59
N ILE A 48 15.19 -28.37 -7.52
CA ILE A 48 15.18 -27.72 -6.23
C ILE A 48 16.10 -26.52 -6.41
N PRO A 49 15.65 -25.27 -6.20
CA PRO A 49 16.53 -24.12 -6.33
C PRO A 49 17.75 -24.36 -5.43
N SER A 50 18.94 -24.35 -6.03
CA SER A 50 20.17 -24.49 -5.26
C SER A 50 20.25 -23.33 -4.28
N ASN A 51 20.49 -23.63 -3.00
CA ASN A 51 20.71 -22.61 -1.98
C ASN A 51 21.74 -21.59 -2.48
N VAL A 52 21.47 -20.30 -2.25
CA VAL A 52 22.42 -19.24 -2.52
C VAL A 52 23.69 -19.52 -1.70
N HIS A 53 24.76 -19.93 -2.38
CA HIS A 53 26.05 -20.11 -1.74
C HIS A 53 26.62 -18.73 -1.39
N HIS A 54 26.49 -18.34 -0.12
CA HIS A 54 27.23 -17.20 0.41
C HIS A 54 28.64 -17.68 0.76
N SER A 55 29.65 -17.25 -0.01
CA SER A 55 31.06 -17.62 0.17
C SER A 55 31.77 -16.92 1.34
N GLY A 56 31.01 -16.33 2.28
CA GLY A 56 31.54 -15.50 3.38
C GLY A 56 31.15 -16.01 4.77
N MET A 57 31.80 -15.42 5.79
CA MET A 57 31.50 -15.64 7.23
C MET A 57 29.99 -15.44 7.48
N PRO A 58 29.32 -16.32 8.26
CA PRO A 58 27.90 -16.21 8.56
C PRO A 58 27.58 -14.81 9.10
N THR A 59 26.79 -14.06 8.35
CA THR A 59 26.34 -12.72 8.77
C THR A 59 25.00 -12.87 9.50
N GLY A 60 24.83 -12.12 10.58
CA GLY A 60 23.60 -12.15 11.40
C GLY A 60 22.32 -11.85 10.61
N LYS A 61 21.17 -12.19 11.20
CA LYS A 61 19.86 -11.97 10.57
C LYS A 61 19.64 -10.48 10.28
N LYS A 62 19.11 -10.16 9.10
CA LYS A 62 18.80 -8.81 8.65
C LYS A 62 17.34 -8.72 8.23
N TYR A 63 16.75 -7.53 8.31
CA TYR A 63 15.39 -7.26 7.85
C TYR A 63 15.27 -7.06 6.32
N MET A 64 16.38 -7.12 5.59
CA MET A 64 16.45 -6.94 4.14
C MET A 64 17.48 -7.90 3.55
N GLY A 65 17.11 -8.59 2.47
CA GLY A 65 18.02 -9.43 1.68
C GLY A 65 18.33 -8.84 0.30
N TRP A 66 18.60 -9.70 -0.68
CA TRP A 66 18.92 -9.30 -2.07
C TRP A 66 17.77 -9.63 -3.02
N TRP A 67 17.89 -9.27 -4.30
CA TRP A 67 16.98 -9.71 -5.36
C TRP A 67 16.76 -11.23 -5.30
N GLY A 68 15.49 -11.64 -5.31
CA GLY A 68 15.09 -13.04 -5.13
C GLY A 68 14.87 -13.49 -3.68
N ASN A 69 15.32 -12.74 -2.67
CA ASN A 69 15.07 -13.02 -1.26
C ASN A 69 15.08 -11.73 -0.41
N MET A 70 14.16 -10.79 -0.67
CA MET A 70 14.15 -9.49 0.02
C MET A 70 13.65 -9.53 1.47
N GLY A 71 13.15 -10.67 1.96
CA GLY A 71 12.66 -10.81 3.34
C GLY A 71 11.23 -10.29 3.57
N GLY A 72 10.52 -9.93 2.50
CA GLY A 72 9.09 -9.57 2.56
C GLY A 72 8.16 -10.79 2.65
N PRO A 73 6.86 -10.56 2.89
CA PRO A 73 5.87 -11.63 2.88
C PRO A 73 5.75 -12.29 1.51
N LYS A 74 5.34 -13.57 1.47
CA LYS A 74 5.09 -14.29 0.21
C LYS A 74 3.91 -13.65 -0.53
N GLN A 75 4.12 -13.25 -1.78
CA GLN A 75 3.08 -12.65 -2.64
C GLN A 75 2.68 -13.63 -3.74
N LYS A 76 1.39 -13.87 -3.92
CA LYS A 76 0.83 -14.68 -5.00
C LYS A 76 -0.45 -14.02 -5.52
N GLY A 77 -0.62 -13.96 -6.85
CA GLY A 77 -1.82 -13.44 -7.48
C GLY A 77 -1.88 -11.92 -7.71
N ILE A 78 -0.80 -11.19 -7.45
CA ILE A 78 -0.69 -9.77 -7.79
C ILE A 78 -0.10 -9.68 -9.21
N VAL A 79 -0.80 -9.00 -10.11
CA VAL A 79 -0.34 -8.76 -11.49
C VAL A 79 -0.15 -7.26 -11.68
N GLU A 80 1.05 -6.87 -12.08
CA GLU A 80 1.43 -5.47 -12.32
C GLU A 80 1.67 -5.25 -13.82
N TYR A 81 1.17 -4.12 -14.32
CA TYR A 81 1.36 -3.70 -15.71
C TYR A 81 2.06 -2.36 -15.74
N SER A 82 3.06 -2.22 -16.60
CA SER A 82 3.76 -0.97 -16.83
C SER A 82 3.92 -0.73 -18.34
N LEU A 83 3.94 0.55 -18.73
CA LEU A 83 4.23 0.96 -20.11
C LEU A 83 5.68 1.44 -20.20
N SER A 84 6.36 1.11 -21.29
CA SER A 84 7.72 1.64 -21.57
C SER A 84 7.72 3.18 -21.50
N PRO A 85 8.71 3.80 -20.84
CA PRO A 85 8.78 5.26 -20.70
C PRO A 85 8.88 5.98 -22.05
N TYR A 86 9.44 5.35 -23.08
CA TYR A 86 9.51 5.91 -24.45
C TYR A 86 8.16 6.00 -25.16
N ARG A 87 7.12 5.35 -24.62
CA ARG A 87 5.74 5.42 -25.12
C ARG A 87 4.88 6.37 -24.29
N GLN A 88 5.43 6.97 -23.24
CA GLN A 88 4.73 7.90 -22.36
C GLN A 88 5.20 9.33 -22.62
N SER A 89 4.31 10.31 -22.43
CA SER A 89 4.71 11.72 -22.38
C SER A 89 5.12 12.04 -20.93
N PRO A 90 6.41 12.37 -20.68
CA PRO A 90 6.97 12.40 -19.31
C PRO A 90 6.38 13.52 -18.42
N MET A 91 5.89 14.61 -19.02
CA MET A 91 5.34 15.76 -18.29
C MET A 91 3.84 15.98 -18.55
N LYS A 92 3.14 14.97 -19.09
CA LYS A 92 1.71 15.09 -19.34
C LYS A 92 0.97 15.42 -18.03
N ASN A 93 0.25 16.53 -18.03
CA ASN A 93 -0.47 17.07 -16.86
C ASN A 93 0.41 17.42 -15.65
N ALA A 94 1.72 17.60 -15.81
CA ALA A 94 2.60 17.91 -14.67
C ALA A 94 2.16 19.17 -13.92
N PHE A 95 1.85 20.25 -14.64
CA PHE A 95 1.43 21.52 -14.02
C PHE A 95 0.08 21.41 -13.29
N ARG A 96 -0.96 20.95 -14.00
CA ARG A 96 -2.31 20.77 -13.43
C ARG A 96 -2.30 19.77 -12.27
N GLY A 97 -1.59 18.66 -12.44
CA GLY A 97 -1.45 17.61 -11.43
C GLY A 97 -0.72 18.12 -10.20
N TYR A 98 0.42 18.79 -10.37
CA TYR A 98 1.20 19.32 -9.26
C TYR A 98 0.45 20.42 -8.50
N LEU A 99 -0.24 21.34 -9.19
CA LEU A 99 -0.96 22.42 -8.53
C LEU A 99 -2.09 21.90 -7.65
N PHE A 100 -3.00 21.09 -8.20
CA PHE A 100 -4.17 20.63 -7.45
C PHE A 100 -3.82 19.51 -6.45
N GLN A 101 -2.96 18.57 -6.82
CA GLN A 101 -2.56 17.51 -5.90
C GLN A 101 -1.54 17.99 -4.87
N GLY A 102 -0.67 18.93 -5.24
CA GLY A 102 0.24 19.60 -4.32
C GLY A 102 -0.52 20.41 -3.28
N TYR A 103 -1.50 21.23 -3.69
CA TYR A 103 -2.37 21.94 -2.75
C TYR A 103 -3.06 20.98 -1.77
N ARG A 104 -3.68 19.90 -2.27
CA ARG A 104 -4.34 18.91 -1.40
C ARG A 104 -3.38 18.28 -0.39
N ARG A 105 -2.14 17.98 -0.80
CA ARG A 105 -1.10 17.43 0.09
C ARG A 105 -0.64 18.45 1.13
N LEU A 106 -0.43 19.70 0.71
CA LEU A 106 -0.03 20.79 1.58
C LEU A 106 -1.12 21.11 2.59
N ALA A 107 -2.37 21.24 2.17
CA ALA A 107 -3.51 21.52 3.04
C ALA A 107 -3.66 20.48 4.16
N ALA A 108 -3.39 19.21 3.89
CA ALA A 108 -3.41 18.15 4.91
C ALA A 108 -2.26 18.24 5.93
N GLN A 109 -1.12 18.83 5.54
CA GLN A 109 0.08 18.91 6.38
C GLN A 109 0.25 20.26 7.08
N VAL A 110 -0.29 21.33 6.50
CA VAL A 110 -0.25 22.70 7.02
C VAL A 110 -0.58 22.78 8.51
N PRO A 111 -1.65 22.16 9.03
CA PRO A 111 -2.00 22.27 10.45
C PRO A 111 -0.89 21.80 11.41
N TYR A 112 -0.11 20.79 11.03
CA TYR A 112 0.90 20.20 11.92
C TYR A 112 2.08 21.13 12.19
N TRP A 113 2.44 22.00 11.22
CA TRP A 113 3.57 22.92 11.37
C TRP A 113 3.11 24.37 11.54
N ILE A 114 2.03 24.80 10.89
CA ILE A 114 1.57 26.20 10.98
C ILE A 114 1.16 26.57 12.40
N VAL A 115 0.59 25.63 13.16
CA VAL A 115 0.16 25.86 14.54
C VAL A 115 1.37 26.12 15.45
N PRO A 116 2.37 25.23 15.56
CA PRO A 116 3.53 25.50 16.42
C PRO A 116 4.32 26.73 15.95
N PHE A 117 4.48 26.95 14.65
CA PHE A 117 5.15 28.17 14.15
C PHE A 117 4.36 29.45 14.44
N GLY A 118 3.03 29.41 14.31
CA GLY A 118 2.16 30.53 14.65
C GLY A 118 2.21 30.89 16.13
N VAL A 119 2.18 29.88 17.00
CA VAL A 119 2.35 30.07 18.45
C VAL A 119 3.72 30.64 18.79
N ALA A 120 4.79 30.05 18.25
CA ALA A 120 6.16 30.52 18.50
C ALA A 120 6.34 31.98 18.07
N TYR A 121 5.86 32.33 16.88
CA TYR A 121 5.90 33.69 16.38
C TYR A 121 5.08 34.65 17.26
N GLY A 122 3.88 34.22 17.68
CA GLY A 122 3.05 35.00 18.59
C GLY A 122 3.73 35.31 19.92
N VAL A 123 4.39 34.31 20.53
CA VAL A 123 5.13 34.48 21.80
C VAL A 123 6.30 35.45 21.63
N ILE A 124 7.08 35.31 20.56
CA ILE A 124 8.21 36.21 20.29
C ILE A 124 7.72 37.65 20.10
N LYS A 125 6.67 37.86 19.29
CA LYS A 125 6.11 39.20 19.06
C LYS A 125 5.56 39.84 20.34
N TRP A 126 4.93 39.05 21.20
CA TRP A 126 4.48 39.50 22.51
C TRP A 126 5.67 39.87 23.42
N ALA A 127 6.68 39.01 23.49
CA ALA A 127 7.86 39.22 24.33
C ALA A 127 8.65 40.47 23.92
N ASP A 128 8.81 40.73 22.61
CA ASP A 128 9.46 41.94 22.11
C ASP A 128 8.68 43.20 22.51
N ALA A 129 7.35 43.18 22.33
CA ALA A 129 6.49 44.32 22.66
C ALA A 129 6.48 44.61 24.17
N ASP A 130 6.42 43.56 24.99
CA ASP A 130 6.47 43.67 26.44
C ASP A 130 7.84 44.18 26.93
N ASN A 131 8.95 43.66 26.36
CA ASN A 131 10.30 44.15 26.64
C ASN A 131 10.44 45.65 26.30
N HIS A 132 9.98 46.07 25.11
CA HIS A 132 9.97 47.48 24.74
C HIS A 132 9.15 48.33 25.70
N TYR A 133 7.97 47.87 26.10
CA TYR A 133 7.10 48.59 27.01
C TYR A 133 7.71 48.77 28.40
N ARG A 134 8.33 47.73 28.96
CA ARG A 134 9.05 47.78 30.25
C ARG A 134 10.18 48.82 30.25
N ASN A 135 10.85 48.99 29.11
CA ASN A 135 11.90 50.00 28.92
C ASN A 135 11.37 51.45 28.71
N THR A 136 10.06 51.68 28.79
CA THR A 136 9.47 53.03 28.71
C THR A 136 9.21 53.63 30.09
N LYS A 137 9.14 54.97 30.15
CA LYS A 137 8.73 55.71 31.36
C LYS A 137 7.34 55.28 31.88
N ALA A 138 6.44 54.87 30.99
CA ALA A 138 5.12 54.37 31.38
C ALA A 138 5.22 53.00 32.05
N GLY A 139 6.01 52.07 31.49
CA GLY A 139 6.29 50.78 32.13
C GLY A 139 6.96 50.92 33.50
N HIS A 140 7.82 51.94 33.65
CA HIS A 140 8.43 52.28 34.94
C HIS A 140 7.39 52.77 35.97
N ARG A 141 6.40 53.58 35.56
CA ARG A 141 5.31 54.02 36.44
C ARG A 141 4.43 52.85 36.89
N ASP A 142 4.22 51.87 36.00
CA ASP A 142 3.39 50.71 36.25
C ASP A 142 4.11 49.59 37.03
N GLY A 143 5.35 49.83 37.49
CA GLY A 143 6.11 48.88 38.32
C GLY A 143 6.60 47.65 37.56
N LYS A 144 6.51 47.64 36.22
CA LYS A 144 6.92 46.52 35.38
C LYS A 144 8.37 46.68 34.97
N PHE A 145 9.26 46.46 35.93
CA PHE A 145 10.70 46.38 35.72
C PHE A 145 11.10 44.91 35.49
N PRO A 146 12.26 44.62 34.87
CA PRO A 146 12.97 43.37 35.13
C PRO A 146 13.43 43.30 36.59
#